data_AF-A0A318USI7-F1
#
_entry.id   AF-A0A318USI7-F1
#
_cell.length_a   1.000
_cell.length_b   1.000
_cell.length_c   1.000
_cell.angle_alpha   90.00
_cell.angle_beta   90.00
_cell.angle_gamma   90.00
#
_symmetry.space_group_name_H-M   'P 1'
#
loop_
_entity.id
_entity.type
_entity.pdbx_description
1 polymer ?
#
loop_
_entity_poly.entity_id
_entity_poly.type
_entity_poly.pdbx_seq_one_letter_code
_entity_poly.pdbx_strand_id
1 'polypeptide(L)'
;METIASSDHFMSASKSFFADVAALLFRKEGVRLANVSAPQSVACYQTKGLKKKYWLRLVLIPLANGRLLGRLSWLDIRGVDHVCCYVNERFDCVTRESNDVWVKQAKSAEKVCLQSFDNLNE
;
A
#
# COMPACT_ATOMS: atom_id res chain seq x y z
N MET A 1 -13.79 -25.58 -8.57
CA MET A 1 -14.46 -24.47 -7.87
C MET A 1 -13.36 -23.53 -7.45
N GLU A 2 -13.10 -22.49 -8.25
CA GLU A 2 -12.03 -21.53 -7.96
C GLU A 2 -12.41 -20.76 -6.70
N THR A 3 -11.55 -20.81 -5.69
CA THR A 3 -11.73 -20.08 -4.45
C THR A 3 -11.74 -18.60 -4.79
N ILE A 4 -12.92 -17.97 -4.72
CA ILE A 4 -13.04 -16.51 -4.79
C ILE A 4 -12.10 -15.99 -3.70
N ALA A 5 -11.01 -15.35 -4.10
CA ALA A 5 -10.09 -14.73 -3.17
C ALA A 5 -10.87 -13.66 -2.41
N SER A 6 -11.22 -13.97 -1.16
CA SER A 6 -12.10 -13.09 -0.40
C SER A 6 -11.35 -11.81 -0.05
N SER A 7 -11.98 -10.67 -0.34
CA SER A 7 -11.60 -9.36 0.19
C SER A 7 -11.33 -9.39 1.70
N ASP A 8 -11.96 -10.32 2.43
CA ASP A 8 -11.80 -10.48 3.88
C ASP A 8 -10.35 -10.79 4.28
N HIS A 9 -9.60 -11.51 3.46
CA HIS A 9 -8.18 -11.77 3.74
C HIS A 9 -7.38 -10.47 3.66
N PHE A 10 -7.58 -9.67 2.61
CA PHE A 10 -6.96 -8.35 2.51
C PHE A 10 -7.35 -7.44 3.67
N MET A 11 -8.64 -7.39 4.02
CA MET A 11 -9.12 -6.57 5.12
C MET A 11 -8.49 -6.97 6.46
N SER A 12 -8.48 -8.27 6.79
CA SER A 12 -7.94 -8.78 8.06
C SER A 12 -6.42 -8.62 8.18
N ALA A 13 -5.67 -8.94 7.12
CA ALA A 13 -4.21 -8.88 7.12
C ALA A 13 -3.65 -7.45 6.91
N SER A 14 -4.42 -6.54 6.31
CA SER A 14 -3.97 -5.16 6.06
C SER A 14 -3.54 -4.44 7.35
N LYS A 15 -4.21 -4.70 8.47
CA LYS A 15 -3.88 -4.06 9.74
C LYS A 15 -2.45 -4.40 10.21
N SER A 16 -2.04 -5.66 10.08
CA SER A 16 -0.67 -6.08 10.45
C SER A 16 0.34 -5.46 9.49
N PHE A 17 0.08 -5.55 8.19
CA PHE A 17 0.95 -4.95 7.17
C PHE A 17 1.19 -3.45 7.40
N PHE A 18 0.14 -2.68 7.68
CA PHE A 18 0.29 -1.26 7.95
C PHE A 18 0.97 -0.95 9.29
N ALA A 19 0.88 -1.85 10.28
CA ALA A 19 1.65 -1.71 11.51
C ALA A 19 3.16 -1.82 11.23
N ASP A 20 3.56 -2.73 10.33
CA ASP A 20 4.96 -2.89 9.91
C ASP A 20 5.45 -1.67 9.11
N VAL A 21 4.65 -1.17 8.16
CA VAL A 21 4.96 0.07 7.43
C VAL A 21 5.08 1.27 8.38
N ALA A 22 4.15 1.42 9.32
CA ALA A 22 4.17 2.50 10.30
C ALA A 22 5.40 2.42 11.21
N ALA A 23 5.76 1.22 11.67
CA ALA A 23 6.96 0.99 12.47
C ALA A 23 8.23 1.35 11.68
N LEU A 24 8.29 1.00 10.40
CA LEU A 24 9.42 1.33 9.54
C LEU A 24 9.57 2.85 9.33
N LEU A 25 8.48 3.54 8.95
CA LEU A 25 8.44 4.99 8.78
C LEU A 25 8.83 5.74 10.06
N PHE A 26 8.32 5.28 11.22
CA PHE A 26 8.66 5.90 12.48
C PHE A 26 10.14 5.72 12.83
N ARG A 27 10.71 4.53 12.62
CA ARG A 27 12.11 4.24 12.93
C ARG A 27 13.09 4.96 12.01
N LYS A 28 12.73 5.20 10.74
CA LYS A 28 13.61 5.79 9.73
C LYS A 28 13.47 7.31 9.65
N GLU A 29 12.23 7.80 9.63
CA GLU A 29 11.93 9.22 9.37
C GLU A 29 11.29 9.95 10.56
N GLY A 30 11.06 9.27 11.69
CA GLY A 30 10.32 9.83 12.83
C GLY A 30 8.84 10.09 12.55
N VAL A 31 8.33 9.62 11.40
CA VAL A 31 6.97 9.87 10.92
C VAL A 31 5.98 8.96 11.63
N ARG A 32 4.94 9.55 12.22
CA ARG A 32 3.82 8.79 12.79
C ARG A 32 2.68 8.70 11.78
N LEU A 33 2.05 7.53 11.74
CA LEU A 33 0.83 7.31 10.95
C LEU A 33 -0.39 7.26 11.86
N ALA A 34 -1.51 7.83 11.41
CA ALA A 34 -2.79 7.72 12.07
C ALA A 34 -3.84 7.20 11.10
N ASN A 35 -4.54 6.15 11.51
CA ASN A 35 -5.64 5.58 10.73
C ASN A 35 -6.72 6.65 10.52
N VAL A 36 -7.21 6.76 9.29
CA VAL A 36 -8.34 7.61 8.92
C VAL A 36 -9.32 6.79 8.09
N SER A 37 -10.61 6.99 8.34
CA SER A 37 -11.62 6.39 7.47
C SER A 37 -11.55 7.05 6.10
N ALA A 38 -11.41 6.24 5.05
CA ALA A 38 -11.43 6.71 3.67
C ALA A 38 -12.31 5.77 2.84
N PRO A 39 -13.37 6.28 2.19
CA PRO A 39 -14.14 5.48 1.25
C PRO A 39 -13.24 4.82 0.21
N GLN A 40 -13.60 3.61 -0.22
CA GLN A 40 -12.89 2.84 -1.26
C GLN A 40 -11.47 2.38 -0.90
N SER A 41 -11.00 2.64 0.32
CA SER A 41 -9.71 2.13 0.81
C SER A 41 -9.94 0.99 1.79
N VAL A 42 -9.18 -0.10 1.64
CA VAL A 42 -9.09 -1.15 2.68
C VAL A 42 -8.47 -0.57 3.95
N ALA A 43 -7.47 0.28 3.76
CA ALA A 43 -6.71 0.92 4.81
C ALA A 43 -6.23 2.28 4.33
N CYS A 44 -6.32 3.29 5.19
CA CYS A 44 -5.83 4.64 4.90
C CYS A 44 -5.22 5.24 6.16
N TYR A 45 -3.99 5.76 6.04
CA TYR A 45 -3.25 6.30 7.17
C TYR A 45 -2.64 7.64 6.80
N GLN A 46 -2.90 8.66 7.62
CA GLN A 46 -2.37 10.00 7.45
C GLN A 46 -1.07 10.18 8.24
N THR A 47 -0.09 10.85 7.63
CA THR A 47 1.13 11.30 8.32
C THR A 47 0.82 12.36 9.39
N LYS A 48 1.44 12.24 10.57
CA LYS A 48 1.35 13.22 11.66
C LYS A 48 2.70 13.92 11.91
N GLY A 49 2.63 15.20 12.27
CA GLY A 49 3.81 15.99 12.67
C GLY A 49 4.62 16.57 11.51
N LEU A 50 4.17 16.39 10.26
CA LEU A 50 4.82 16.93 9.07
C LEU A 50 4.15 18.21 8.58
N LYS A 51 4.93 19.09 7.93
CA LYS A 51 4.39 20.29 7.26
C LYS A 51 3.50 19.91 6.07
N LYS A 52 3.96 18.96 5.25
CA LYS A 52 3.19 18.36 4.16
C LYS A 52 2.41 17.15 4.68
N LYS A 53 1.14 17.03 4.29
CA LYS A 53 0.29 15.89 4.67
C LYS A 53 0.26 14.88 3.53
N TYR A 54 0.47 13.62 3.87
CA TYR A 54 0.30 12.51 2.94
C TYR A 54 -0.64 11.47 3.55
N TRP A 55 -1.33 10.73 2.69
CA TRP A 55 -2.14 9.59 3.09
C TRP A 55 -1.61 8.33 2.41
N LEU A 56 -1.14 7.38 3.20
CA LEU A 56 -0.83 6.04 2.72
C LEU A 56 -2.11 5.26 2.55
N ARG A 57 -2.42 4.80 1.34
CA ARG A 57 -3.66 4.10 1.01
C ARG A 57 -3.39 2.73 0.43
N LEU A 58 -4.21 1.76 0.83
CA LEU A 58 -4.33 0.47 0.18
C LEU A 58 -5.72 0.36 -0.44
N VAL A 59 -5.76 0.22 -1.76
CA VAL A 59 -6.99 0.08 -2.56
C VAL A 59 -6.99 -1.27 -3.26
N LEU A 60 -8.12 -1.98 -3.25
CA LEU A 60 -8.24 -3.24 -3.98
C LEU A 60 -8.65 -3.00 -5.42
N ILE A 61 -8.02 -3.75 -6.31
CA ILE A 61 -8.25 -3.77 -7.75
C ILE A 61 -8.62 -5.21 -8.11
N PRO A 62 -9.87 -5.47 -8.55
CA PRO A 62 -10.24 -6.78 -9.04
C PRO A 62 -9.58 -7.05 -10.40
N LEU A 63 -9.07 -8.26 -10.58
CA LEU A 63 -8.54 -8.74 -11.84
C LEU A 63 -9.57 -9.65 -12.53
N ALA A 64 -9.51 -9.73 -13.86
CA ALA A 64 -10.46 -10.52 -14.66
C ALA A 64 -10.44 -12.03 -14.34
N ASN A 65 -9.37 -12.54 -13.73
CA ASN A 65 -9.21 -13.92 -13.31
C ASN A 65 -9.71 -14.18 -11.87
N GLY A 66 -10.53 -13.28 -11.31
CA GLY A 66 -11.08 -13.42 -9.96
C GLY A 66 -10.09 -13.16 -8.82
N ARG A 67 -8.83 -12.81 -9.13
CA ARG A 67 -7.82 -12.45 -8.14
C ARG A 67 -7.92 -10.98 -7.76
N LEU A 68 -7.40 -10.65 -6.58
CA LEU A 68 -7.32 -9.27 -6.10
C LEU A 68 -5.88 -8.77 -6.11
N LEU A 69 -5.72 -7.51 -6.48
CA LEU A 69 -4.46 -6.77 -6.42
C LEU A 69 -4.62 -5.57 -5.49
N GLY A 70 -3.74 -5.40 -4.52
CA GLY A 70 -3.68 -4.19 -3.71
C GLY A 70 -2.83 -3.13 -4.39
N ARG A 71 -3.30 -1.90 -4.49
CA ARG A 71 -2.46 -0.73 -4.84
C ARG A 71 -2.10 0.00 -3.56
N LEU A 72 -0.80 0.07 -3.27
CA LEU A 72 -0.25 0.84 -2.16
C LEU A 72 0.29 2.16 -2.70
N SER A 73 -0.24 3.28 -2.23
CA SER A 73 0.14 4.62 -2.73
C SER A 73 0.13 5.69 -1.64
N TRP A 74 0.98 6.70 -1.82
CA TRP A 74 0.90 7.96 -1.11
C TRP A 74 0.01 8.94 -1.88
N LEU A 75 -1.11 9.34 -1.30
CA LEU A 75 -1.89 10.46 -1.78
C LEU A 75 -1.29 11.76 -1.24
N ASP A 76 -1.00 12.71 -2.12
CA ASP A 76 -0.59 14.07 -1.71
C ASP A 76 -1.79 15.02 -1.56
N ILE A 77 -1.53 16.23 -1.05
CA ILE A 77 -2.56 17.27 -0.85
C ILE A 77 -3.20 17.78 -2.15
N ARG A 78 -2.60 17.49 -3.31
CA ARG A 78 -3.14 17.86 -4.63
C ARG A 78 -4.03 16.77 -5.21
N GLY A 79 -4.21 15.65 -4.48
CA GLY A 79 -4.99 14.52 -4.94
C GLY A 79 -4.23 13.56 -5.86
N VAL A 80 -2.90 13.69 -5.95
CA VAL A 80 -2.08 12.80 -6.80
C VAL A 80 -1.71 11.53 -6.04
N ASP A 81 -2.01 10.39 -6.64
CA ASP A 81 -1.55 9.08 -6.20
C ASP A 81 -0.12 8.80 -6.66
N HIS A 82 0.81 8.80 -5.71
CA HIS A 82 2.18 8.35 -5.89
C HIS A 82 2.25 6.86 -5.55
N VAL A 83 2.13 6.01 -6.57
CA VAL A 83 2.09 4.55 -6.38
C VAL A 83 3.44 4.04 -5.89
N CYS A 84 3.47 3.47 -4.69
CA CYS A 84 4.63 2.77 -4.16
C CYS A 84 4.82 1.46 -4.92
N CYS A 85 3.80 0.62 -4.88
CA CYS A 85 3.78 -0.67 -5.54
C CYS A 85 2.37 -1.26 -5.60
N TYR A 86 2.24 -2.32 -6.38
CA TYR A 86 1.11 -3.24 -6.28
C TYR A 86 1.49 -4.42 -5.40
N VAL A 87 0.53 -4.97 -4.66
CA VAL A 87 0.72 -6.10 -3.76
C VAL A 87 -0.27 -7.22 -4.06
N ASN A 88 0.19 -8.47 -3.94
CA ASN A 88 -0.70 -9.63 -3.97
C ASN A 88 -1.40 -9.83 -2.60
N GLU A 89 -2.21 -10.88 -2.48
CA GLU A 89 -2.92 -11.24 -1.23
C GLU A 89 -1.98 -11.55 -0.05
N ARG A 90 -0.71 -11.84 -0.31
CA ARG A 90 0.34 -12.05 0.70
C ARG A 90 1.11 -10.78 1.03
N PHE A 91 0.68 -9.62 0.52
CA PHE A 91 1.36 -8.33 0.65
C PHE A 91 2.76 -8.30 0.03
N ASP A 92 3.09 -9.27 -0.84
CA ASP A 92 4.32 -9.20 -1.63
C ASP A 92 4.17 -8.10 -2.69
N CYS A 93 5.15 -7.23 -2.78
CA CYS A 93 5.28 -6.30 -3.90
C CYS A 93 5.36 -7.07 -5.22
N VAL A 94 4.54 -6.73 -6.19
CA VAL A 94 4.48 -7.37 -7.51
C VAL A 94 4.64 -6.36 -8.64
N THR A 95 5.12 -6.82 -9.79
CA THR A 95 5.15 -6.06 -11.04
C THR A 95 4.50 -6.86 -12.16
N ARG A 96 3.99 -6.18 -13.18
CA ARG A 96 3.44 -6.82 -14.38
C ARG A 96 4.56 -7.03 -15.39
N GLU A 97 4.79 -8.28 -15.77
CA GLU A 97 5.67 -8.61 -16.88
C GLU A 97 4.96 -8.42 -18.23
N SER A 98 5.72 -8.48 -19.33
CA SER A 98 5.22 -8.27 -20.70
C SER A 98 4.19 -9.31 -21.15
N ASN A 99 4.08 -10.43 -20.43
CA ASN A 99 3.08 -11.50 -20.64
C ASN A 99 1.81 -11.32 -19.78
N ASP A 100 1.61 -10.14 -19.20
CA ASP A 100 0.49 -9.81 -18.31
C ASP A 100 0.44 -10.59 -16.98
N VAL A 101 1.53 -11.26 -16.62
CA VAL A 101 1.65 -11.98 -15.34
C VAL A 101 2.20 -11.05 -14.26
N TRP A 102 1.58 -11.10 -13.08
CA TRP A 102 2.08 -10.41 -11.89
C TRP A 102 3.10 -11.28 -11.15
N VAL A 103 4.35 -10.82 -11.11
CA VAL A 103 5.46 -11.51 -10.46
C VAL A 103 5.94 -10.77 -9.23
N LYS A 104 6.38 -11.52 -8.23
CA LYS A 104 6.92 -10.96 -6.98
C LYS A 104 8.25 -10.24 -7.24
N GLN A 105 8.37 -9.05 -6.67
CA GLN A 105 9.62 -8.28 -6.63
C GLN A 105 10.49 -8.69 -5.44
N ALA A 106 11.80 -8.46 -5.56
CA ALA A 106 12.76 -8.73 -4.47
C ALA A 106 12.60 -7.76 -3.28
N LYS A 107 12.18 -6.51 -3.54
CA LYS A 107 11.96 -5.50 -2.50
C LYS A 107 10.60 -5.71 -1.84
N SER A 108 10.55 -5.60 -0.52
CA SER A 108 9.30 -5.66 0.23
C SER A 108 8.48 -4.37 0.03
N ALA A 109 7.16 -4.46 0.17
CA ALA A 109 6.27 -3.33 -0.06
C ALA A 109 6.55 -2.17 0.92
N GLU A 110 6.91 -2.47 2.18
CA GLU A 110 7.27 -1.47 3.18
C GLU A 110 8.50 -0.67 2.76
N LYS A 111 9.54 -1.35 2.27
CA LYS A 111 10.78 -0.70 1.81
C LYS A 111 10.55 0.18 0.59
N VAL A 112 9.77 -0.30 -0.38
CA VAL A 112 9.44 0.49 -1.57
C VAL A 112 8.62 1.72 -1.19
N CYS A 113 7.69 1.58 -0.23
CA CYS A 113 6.84 2.68 0.15
C CYS A 113 7.55 3.72 1.03
N LEU A 114 8.52 3.30 1.85
CA LEU A 114 9.46 4.22 2.50
C LEU A 114 10.28 4.98 1.46
N GLN A 115 10.92 4.28 0.51
CA GLN A 115 11.70 4.92 -0.53
C GLN A 115 10.87 5.93 -1.35
N SER A 116 9.62 5.59 -1.66
CA SER A 116 8.69 6.52 -2.31
C SER A 116 8.35 7.72 -1.44
N PHE A 117 8.25 7.56 -0.13
CA PHE A 117 7.99 8.65 0.80
C PHE A 117 9.18 9.61 0.87
N ASP A 118 10.40 9.10 0.93
CA ASP A 118 11.63 9.91 0.99
C ASP A 118 11.71 10.83 -0.23
N ASN A 119 11.52 10.28 -1.43
CA ASN A 119 11.49 11.03 -2.69
C ASN A 119 10.40 12.12 -2.75
N LEU A 120 9.30 11.97 -2.00
CA LEU A 120 8.22 12.96 -1.95
C LEU A 120 8.49 14.11 -0.97
N ASN A 121 9.44 13.92 -0.05
CA ASN A 121 9.80 14.87 0.99
C ASN A 121 11.11 15.62 0.74
N GLU A 122 11.90 15.20 -0.25
CA GLU A 122 12.92 16.05 -0.89
C GLU A 122 12.30 17.36 -1.42
#